data_AF-A0A967WFN9-F1
#
_entry.id   AF-A0A967WFN9-F1
#
_cell.length_a   1.000
_cell.length_b   1.000
_cell.length_c   1.000
_cell.angle_alpha   90.00
_cell.angle_beta   90.00
_cell.angle_gamma   90.00
#
_symmetry.space_group_name_H-M   'P 1'
#
loop_
_entity.id
_entity.type
_entity.pdbx_description
1 polymer ?
#
loop_
_entity_poly.entity_id
_entity_poly.type
_entity_poly.pdbx_seq_one_letter_code
_entity_poly.pdbx_strand_id
1 'polypeptide(L)'
;LAVDDWELLMRQEIKREYIREYMLGKGGRAQMTQADWGSIGGMLKEQYTYLDAFADQVATGKMSEGAIRARSRMYIRSAREAYERGNARAQSDGTLELPAYPGDGQTVCLTNCNCNWRIEAVTDEAGNVIGWDCFWEMNPNVENCPDCQDNKSAWWPLSVRI
;
A
#
# COMPACT_ATOMS: atom_id res chain seq x y z
N LEU A 1 15.91 -19.02 -17.24
CA LEU A 1 14.98 -19.33 -16.12
C LEU A 1 13.68 -19.79 -16.75
N ALA A 2 13.09 -20.88 -16.28
CA ALA A 2 11.72 -21.23 -16.65
C ALA A 2 10.77 -20.16 -16.08
N VAL A 3 9.57 -20.05 -16.65
CA VAL A 3 8.58 -19.07 -16.19
C VAL A 3 8.16 -19.36 -14.74
N ASP A 4 7.93 -20.63 -14.40
CA ASP A 4 7.58 -21.06 -13.04
C ASP A 4 8.67 -20.68 -12.01
N ASP A 5 9.95 -20.87 -12.35
CA ASP A 5 11.08 -20.46 -11.49
C ASP A 5 11.10 -18.94 -11.29
N TRP A 6 10.86 -18.19 -12.37
CA TRP A 6 10.81 -16.73 -12.33
C TRP A 6 9.63 -16.23 -11.50
N GLU A 7 8.45 -16.83 -11.65
CA GLU A 7 7.25 -16.50 -10.87
C GLU A 7 7.49 -16.76 -9.38
N LEU A 8 8.07 -17.89 -9.02
CA LEU A 8 8.42 -18.21 -7.63
C LEU A 8 9.37 -17.17 -7.03
N LEU A 9 10.40 -16.76 -7.78
CA LEU A 9 11.32 -15.71 -7.35
C LEU A 9 10.60 -14.37 -7.19
N MET A 10 9.74 -13.98 -8.13
CA MET A 10 8.91 -12.78 -8.03
C MET A 10 8.04 -12.80 -6.76
N ARG A 11 7.35 -13.91 -6.47
CA ARG A 11 6.55 -14.05 -5.24
C ARG A 11 7.38 -13.85 -3.98
N GLN A 12 8.60 -14.38 -3.96
CA GLN A 12 9.52 -14.22 -2.83
C GLN A 12 9.97 -12.76 -2.67
N GLU A 13 10.33 -12.08 -3.76
CA GLU A 13 10.74 -10.67 -3.69
C GLU A 13 9.58 -9.76 -3.26
N ILE A 14 8.38 -9.95 -3.82
CA ILE A 14 7.17 -9.21 -3.42
C ILE A 14 6.92 -9.41 -1.93
N LYS A 15 6.95 -10.65 -1.43
CA LYS A 15 6.76 -10.95 -0.01
C LYS A 15 7.78 -10.23 0.87
N ARG A 16 9.06 -10.29 0.50
CA ARG A 16 10.12 -9.65 1.28
C ARG A 16 9.91 -8.15 1.33
N GLU A 17 9.55 -7.54 0.21
CA GLU A 17 9.39 -6.09 0.14
C GLU A 17 8.16 -5.61 0.90
N TYR A 18 7.01 -6.25 0.75
CA TYR A 18 5.81 -5.92 1.54
C TYR A 18 6.06 -6.05 3.04
N ILE A 19 6.77 -7.10 3.47
CA ILE A 19 7.14 -7.26 4.87
C ILE A 19 8.06 -6.13 5.34
N ARG A 20 9.08 -5.76 4.55
CA ARG A 20 10.01 -4.67 4.88
C ARG A 20 9.30 -3.33 5.00
N GLU A 21 8.53 -2.95 3.98
CA GLU A 21 7.81 -1.69 3.91
C GLU A 21 6.78 -1.57 5.05
N TYR A 22 6.03 -2.64 5.31
CA TYR A 22 5.09 -2.65 6.44
C TYR A 22 5.79 -2.48 7.78
N MET A 23 6.87 -3.24 8.01
CA MET A 23 7.65 -3.10 9.25
C MET A 23 8.24 -1.69 9.38
N LEU A 24 8.68 -1.08 8.28
CA LEU A 24 9.15 0.30 8.29
C LEU A 24 8.03 1.27 8.71
N GLY A 25 6.85 1.15 8.10
CA GLY A 25 5.69 1.98 8.46
C GLY A 25 5.22 1.77 9.90
N LYS A 26 5.22 0.52 10.38
CA LYS A 26 4.75 0.18 11.74
C LYS A 26 5.72 0.58 12.86
N GLY A 27 6.95 1.00 12.54
CA GLY A 27 7.97 1.36 13.53
C GLY A 27 8.91 0.21 13.94
N GLY A 28 9.01 -0.82 13.10
CA GLY A 28 9.91 -1.95 13.26
C GLY A 28 9.26 -3.22 13.79
N ARG A 29 10.01 -4.31 13.78
CA ARG A 29 9.51 -5.67 14.10
C ARG A 29 8.88 -5.78 15.50
N ALA A 30 9.39 -5.04 16.48
CA ALA A 30 8.89 -5.09 17.85
C ALA A 30 7.46 -4.53 18.00
N GLN A 31 7.02 -3.70 17.05
CA GLN A 31 5.68 -3.10 17.03
C GLN A 31 4.66 -3.95 16.24
N MET A 32 5.10 -5.06 15.63
CA MET A 32 4.25 -5.91 14.81
C MET A 32 3.36 -6.81 15.67
N THR A 33 2.07 -6.81 15.37
CA THR A 33 1.06 -7.70 15.97
C THR A 33 0.67 -8.83 15.00
N GLN A 34 -0.13 -9.80 15.46
CA GLN A 34 -0.68 -10.83 14.56
C GLN A 34 -1.64 -10.26 13.51
N ALA A 35 -2.38 -9.20 13.85
CA ALA A 35 -3.26 -8.51 12.91
C ALA A 35 -2.47 -7.85 11.76
N ASP A 36 -1.23 -7.43 12.04
CA ASP A 36 -0.34 -6.84 11.02
C ASP A 36 0.17 -7.89 10.05
N TRP A 37 0.56 -9.06 10.54
CA TRP A 37 0.91 -10.20 9.67
C TRP A 37 -0.28 -10.67 8.81
N GLY A 38 -1.48 -10.65 9.38
CA GLY A 38 -2.73 -10.92 8.65
C GLY A 38 -2.97 -9.90 7.54
N SER A 39 -2.78 -8.60 7.83
CA SER A 39 -2.89 -7.52 6.84
C SER A 39 -1.90 -7.69 5.69
N ILE A 40 -0.64 -8.02 5.98
CA ILE A 40 0.37 -8.32 4.97
C ILE A 40 -0.06 -9.52 4.10
N GLY A 41 -0.58 -10.58 4.70
CA GLY A 41 -1.07 -11.75 3.98
C GLY A 41 -2.22 -11.41 3.01
N GLY A 42 -3.14 -10.53 3.42
CA GLY A 42 -4.22 -10.03 2.57
C GLY A 42 -3.71 -9.33 1.31
N MET A 43 -2.79 -8.38 1.48
CA MET A 43 -2.18 -7.66 0.35
C MET A 43 -1.40 -8.61 -0.58
N LEU A 44 -0.62 -9.55 -0.02
CA LEU A 44 0.15 -10.51 -0.81
C LEU A 44 -0.74 -11.43 -1.64
N LYS A 45 -1.88 -11.86 -1.10
CA LYS A 45 -2.85 -12.68 -1.84
C LYS A 45 -3.34 -11.97 -3.09
N GLU A 46 -3.64 -10.68 -2.99
CA GLU A 46 -4.06 -9.87 -4.13
C GLU A 46 -2.94 -9.75 -5.17
N GLN A 47 -1.73 -9.35 -4.75
CA GLN A 47 -0.59 -9.22 -5.66
C GLN A 47 -0.23 -10.53 -6.36
N TYR A 48 -0.35 -11.66 -5.67
CA TYR A 48 -0.14 -12.97 -6.25
C TYR A 48 -1.19 -13.30 -7.31
N THR A 49 -2.45 -12.93 -7.10
CA THR A 49 -3.50 -13.12 -8.13
C THR A 49 -3.16 -12.38 -9.42
N TYR A 50 -2.65 -11.14 -9.33
CA TYR A 50 -2.19 -10.40 -10.51
C TYR A 50 -0.93 -11.00 -11.14
N LEU A 51 -0.01 -11.50 -10.32
CA LEU A 51 1.24 -12.13 -10.77
C LEU A 51 0.97 -13.41 -11.56
N ASP A 52 -0.01 -14.23 -11.14
CA ASP A 52 -0.38 -15.47 -11.82
C ASP A 52 -0.85 -15.17 -13.25
N ALA A 53 -1.79 -14.23 -13.39
CA ALA A 53 -2.26 -13.77 -14.69
C ALA A 53 -1.15 -13.12 -15.55
N PHE A 54 -0.14 -12.52 -14.91
CA PHE A 54 1.02 -11.99 -15.60
C PHE A 54 1.97 -13.12 -16.07
N ALA A 55 2.21 -14.14 -15.26
CA ALA A 55 3.03 -15.29 -15.62
C ALA A 55 2.45 -16.04 -16.83
N ASP A 56 1.13 -16.20 -16.90
CA ASP A 56 0.45 -16.76 -18.08
C ASP A 56 0.74 -15.96 -19.37
N GLN A 57 0.75 -14.62 -19.27
CA GLN A 57 1.06 -13.75 -20.41
C GLN A 57 2.53 -13.86 -20.83
N VAL A 58 3.44 -14.06 -19.87
CA VAL A 58 4.86 -14.32 -20.15
C VAL A 58 5.04 -15.68 -20.83
N ALA A 59 4.41 -16.74 -20.31
CA ALA A 59 4.50 -18.10 -20.84
C ALA A 59 3.99 -18.21 -22.28
N THR A 60 2.95 -17.43 -22.63
CA THR A 60 2.40 -17.40 -23.99
C THR A 60 3.24 -16.60 -24.99
N GLY A 61 4.35 -15.98 -24.57
CA GLY A 61 5.24 -15.22 -25.45
C GLY A 61 4.64 -13.93 -25.99
N LYS A 62 3.54 -13.44 -25.41
CA LYS A 62 2.80 -12.25 -25.88
C LYS A 62 3.41 -10.93 -25.41
N MET A 63 4.50 -10.97 -24.64
CA MET A 63 5.13 -9.80 -24.04
C MET A 63 6.60 -9.67 -24.44
N SER A 64 7.03 -8.46 -24.78
CA SER A 64 8.45 -8.16 -24.94
C SER A 64 9.16 -8.15 -23.59
N GLU A 65 10.47 -8.42 -23.57
CA GLU A 65 11.27 -8.34 -22.34
C GLU A 65 11.13 -6.97 -21.66
N GLY A 66 11.07 -5.89 -22.44
CA GLY A 66 10.85 -4.54 -21.93
C GLY A 66 9.51 -4.39 -21.20
N ALA A 67 8.42 -4.95 -21.74
CA ALA A 67 7.12 -4.95 -21.10
C ALA A 67 7.11 -5.79 -19.82
N ILE A 68 7.76 -6.95 -19.83
CA ILE A 68 7.90 -7.83 -18.66
C ILE A 68 8.63 -7.09 -17.53
N ARG A 69 9.75 -6.44 -17.86
CA ARG A 69 10.54 -5.66 -16.91
C ARG A 69 9.76 -4.48 -16.34
N ALA A 70 9.04 -3.74 -17.18
CA ALA A 70 8.22 -2.60 -16.75
C ALA A 70 7.12 -3.03 -15.77
N ARG A 71 6.39 -4.10 -16.09
CA ARG A 71 5.33 -4.62 -15.23
C ARG A 71 5.87 -5.26 -13.95
N SER A 72 7.02 -5.95 -14.02
CA SER A 72 7.69 -6.50 -12.82
C SER A 72 8.03 -5.42 -11.79
N ARG A 73 8.41 -4.22 -12.25
CA ARG A 73 8.69 -3.08 -11.35
C ARG A 73 7.44 -2.58 -10.61
N MET A 74 6.25 -2.75 -11.18
CA MET A 74 5.01 -2.31 -10.53
C MET A 74 4.77 -3.08 -9.24
N TYR A 75 5.04 -4.38 -9.20
CA TYR A 75 4.89 -5.19 -7.98
C TYR A 75 5.82 -4.82 -6.82
N ILE A 76 6.97 -4.22 -7.13
CA ILE A 76 7.87 -3.69 -6.10
C ILE A 76 7.36 -2.32 -5.64
N ARG A 77 6.92 -1.47 -6.57
CA ARG A 77 6.35 -0.16 -6.24
C ARG A 77 5.04 -0.26 -5.44
N SER A 78 4.24 -1.30 -5.66
CA SER A 78 3.00 -1.53 -4.92
C SER A 78 3.23 -1.78 -3.43
N ALA A 79 4.43 -2.21 -3.03
CA ALA A 79 4.79 -2.38 -1.62
C ALA A 79 4.68 -1.09 -0.81
N ARG A 80 4.62 0.09 -1.46
CA ARG A 80 4.29 1.36 -0.82
C ARG A 80 2.99 1.31 -0.03
N GLU A 81 1.99 0.57 -0.52
CA GLU A 81 0.74 0.34 0.21
C GLU A 81 1.00 -0.26 1.61
N ALA A 82 1.93 -1.22 1.69
CA ALA A 82 2.25 -1.89 2.93
C ALA A 82 2.84 -0.92 3.96
N TYR A 83 3.72 -0.02 3.51
CA TYR A 83 4.23 1.07 4.35
C TYR A 83 3.10 1.96 4.85
N GLU A 84 2.23 2.43 3.97
CA GLU A 84 1.14 3.36 4.33
C GLU A 84 0.14 2.73 5.31
N ARG A 85 -0.20 1.44 5.11
CA ARG A 85 -1.04 0.69 6.05
C ARG A 85 -0.37 0.50 7.41
N GLY A 86 0.91 0.11 7.42
CA GLY A 86 1.69 -0.02 8.65
C GLY A 86 1.78 1.30 9.42
N ASN A 87 2.04 2.40 8.71
CA ASN A 87 2.11 3.75 9.24
C ASN A 87 0.77 4.22 9.83
N ALA A 88 -0.33 4.02 9.11
CA ALA A 88 -1.66 4.37 9.61
C ALA A 88 -2.00 3.62 10.90
N ARG A 89 -1.66 2.33 10.98
CA ARG A 89 -1.84 1.53 12.20
C ARG A 89 -0.90 1.89 13.32
N ALA A 90 0.29 2.42 13.03
CA ALA A 90 1.17 2.94 14.08
C ALA A 90 0.58 4.19 14.73
N GLN A 91 -0.03 5.07 13.92
CA GLN A 91 -0.60 6.35 14.38
C GLN A 91 -1.95 6.23 15.08
N SER A 92 -2.63 5.09 14.96
CA SER A 92 -4.01 4.88 15.44
C SER A 92 -4.18 3.69 16.39
N ASP A 93 -3.07 3.17 16.93
CA ASP A 93 -3.07 1.95 17.74
C ASP A 93 -3.78 0.76 17.05
N GLY A 94 -3.67 0.70 15.72
CA GLY A 94 -4.25 -0.37 14.90
C GLY A 94 -5.76 -0.31 14.68
N THR A 95 -6.45 0.73 15.17
CA THR A 95 -7.91 0.84 15.08
C THR A 95 -8.41 1.45 13.77
N LEU A 96 -7.56 2.20 13.07
CA LEU A 96 -7.97 2.94 11.87
C LEU A 96 -7.86 2.06 10.61
N GLU A 97 -8.99 1.93 9.92
CA GLU A 97 -9.07 1.42 8.55
C GLU A 97 -9.40 2.60 7.60
N LEU A 98 -8.48 2.90 6.69
CA LEU A 98 -8.64 3.98 5.72
C LEU A 98 -9.20 3.43 4.40
N PRO A 99 -9.98 4.23 3.66
CA PRO A 99 -10.66 3.77 2.44
C PRO A 99 -9.69 3.45 1.28
N ALA A 100 -8.52 4.10 1.25
CA ALA A 100 -7.49 3.86 0.25
C ALA A 100 -6.10 4.09 0.83
N TYR A 101 -5.09 3.50 0.20
CA TYR A 101 -3.69 3.65 0.58
C TYR A 101 -2.82 3.93 -0.66
N PRO A 102 -1.92 4.92 -0.63
CA PRO A 102 -1.02 5.17 -1.74
C PRO A 102 -0.28 3.90 -2.20
N GLY A 103 -0.44 3.56 -3.48
CA GLY A 103 0.19 2.39 -4.09
C GLY A 103 -0.64 1.10 -4.08
N ASP A 104 -1.86 1.13 -3.54
CA ASP A 104 -2.78 -0.01 -3.47
C ASP A 104 -3.43 -0.39 -4.81
N GLY A 105 -3.29 0.44 -5.83
CA GLY A 105 -3.85 0.19 -7.15
C GLY A 105 -5.27 0.71 -7.39
N GLN A 106 -5.91 1.36 -6.41
CA GLN A 106 -7.28 1.88 -6.55
C GLN A 106 -7.37 3.13 -7.44
N THR A 107 -6.28 3.90 -7.55
CA THR A 107 -6.22 5.10 -8.39
C THR A 107 -5.62 4.78 -9.77
N VAL A 108 -5.85 5.65 -10.75
CA VAL A 108 -5.32 5.54 -12.12
C VAL A 108 -3.78 5.62 -12.17
N CYS A 109 -3.13 6.21 -11.16
CA CYS A 109 -1.67 6.16 -11.05
C CYS A 109 -1.16 4.81 -10.52
N LEU A 110 -2.05 3.92 -10.09
CA LEU A 110 -1.80 2.57 -9.62
C LEU A 110 -0.73 2.56 -8.52
N THR A 111 0.38 1.88 -8.79
CA THR A 111 1.52 1.72 -7.88
C THR A 111 2.47 2.93 -7.89
N ASN A 112 2.17 3.99 -8.65
CA ASN A 112 3.02 5.19 -8.76
C ASN A 112 2.48 6.37 -7.94
N CYS A 113 1.57 6.11 -7.00
CA CYS A 113 1.03 7.14 -6.13
C CYS A 113 2.12 7.73 -5.23
N ASN A 114 2.21 9.06 -5.18
CA ASN A 114 3.16 9.81 -4.35
C ASN A 114 2.47 10.55 -3.19
N CYS A 115 1.19 10.23 -2.94
CA CYS A 115 0.43 10.79 -1.82
C CYS A 115 0.82 10.09 -0.51
N ASN A 116 0.37 10.66 0.61
CA ASN A 116 0.49 10.09 1.94
C ASN A 116 -0.75 10.45 2.76
N TRP A 117 -0.99 9.69 3.83
CA TRP A 117 -1.93 10.11 4.87
C TRP A 117 -1.21 10.92 5.95
N ARG A 118 -1.79 12.06 6.33
CA ARG A 118 -1.50 12.72 7.60
C ARG A 118 -2.65 12.43 8.56
N ILE A 119 -2.34 11.84 9.71
CA ILE A 119 -3.34 11.40 10.68
C ILE A 119 -3.12 12.16 11.98
N GLU A 120 -4.16 12.84 12.45
CA GLU A 120 -4.11 13.66 13.66
C GLU A 120 -5.10 13.09 14.67
N ALA A 121 -4.62 12.76 15.87
CA ALA A 121 -5.50 12.29 16.96
C ALA A 121 -6.37 13.44 17.48
N VAL A 122 -7.66 13.19 17.62
CA VAL A 122 -8.62 14.10 18.24
C VAL A 122 -8.77 13.70 19.70
N THR A 123 -8.64 14.67 20.62
CA THR A 123 -8.70 14.42 22.07
C THR A 123 -9.82 15.20 22.74
N ASP A 124 -10.35 14.65 23.84
CA ASP A 124 -11.26 15.37 24.73
C ASP A 124 -10.51 16.33 25.68
N GLU A 125 -11.24 17.06 26.53
CA GLU A 125 -10.66 17.97 27.52
C GLU A 125 -9.75 17.27 28.55
N ALA A 126 -9.94 15.97 28.76
CA ALA A 126 -9.13 15.14 29.65
C ALA A 126 -7.89 14.55 28.96
N GLY A 127 -7.71 14.78 27.65
CA GLY A 127 -6.60 14.28 26.85
C GLY A 127 -6.78 12.84 26.35
N ASN A 128 -7.97 12.25 26.50
CA ASN A 128 -8.26 10.93 25.93
C ASN A 128 -8.47 11.05 24.43
N VAL A 129 -7.92 10.11 23.65
CA VAL A 129 -8.18 10.04 22.21
C VAL A 129 -9.63 9.61 21.99
N ILE A 130 -10.38 10.44 21.26
CA ILE A 130 -11.79 10.22 20.88
C ILE A 130 -11.95 10.02 19.36
N GLY A 131 -10.85 9.95 18.63
CA GLY A 131 -10.86 9.69 17.19
C GLY A 131 -9.63 10.24 16.46
N TRP A 132 -9.76 10.33 15.14
CA TRP A 132 -8.72 10.82 14.23
C TRP A 132 -9.31 11.67 13.12
N ASP A 133 -8.60 12.73 12.75
CA ASP A 133 -8.81 13.45 11.50
C ASP A 133 -7.69 13.07 10.52
N CYS A 134 -8.08 12.50 9.38
CA CYS A 134 -7.19 11.91 8.41
C CYS A 134 -7.21 12.74 7.12
N PHE A 135 -6.06 13.19 6.67
CA PHE A 135 -5.91 14.08 5.53
C PHE A 135 -5.15 13.37 4.42
N TRP A 136 -5.76 13.26 3.23
CA TRP A 136 -5.07 12.79 2.04
C TRP A 136 -4.17 13.89 1.50
N GLU A 137 -2.86 13.75 1.75
CA GLU A 137 -1.86 14.71 1.33
C GLU A 137 -1.28 14.33 -0.04
N MET A 138 -1.53 15.22 -1.01
CA MET A 138 -0.87 15.13 -2.31
C MET A 138 0.51 15.78 -2.24
N ASN A 139 1.52 15.14 -2.82
CA ASN A 139 2.84 15.72 -2.98
C ASN A 139 2.78 16.84 -4.04
N PRO A 140 3.02 18.12 -3.66
CA PRO A 140 2.87 19.24 -4.58
C PRO A 140 4.00 19.34 -5.62
N ASN A 141 5.08 18.57 -5.45
CA ASN A 141 6.26 18.62 -6.33
C ASN A 141 6.18 17.64 -7.51
N VAL A 142 5.07 16.91 -7.66
CA VAL A 142 4.85 15.95 -8.73
C VAL A 142 3.46 16.12 -9.32
N GLU A 143 3.26 15.59 -10.53
CA GLU A 143 1.94 15.49 -11.11
C GLU A 143 1.07 14.54 -10.27
N ASN A 144 -0.16 14.98 -9.95
CA ASN A 144 -1.14 14.18 -9.22
C ASN A 144 -2.31 13.88 -10.14
N CYS A 145 -2.66 12.59 -10.26
CA CYS A 145 -3.77 12.15 -11.11
C CYS A 145 -5.15 12.61 -10.58
N PRO A 146 -6.20 12.62 -11.42
CA PRO A 146 -7.55 13.04 -11.02
C PRO A 146 -8.06 12.33 -9.77
N ASP A 147 -7.91 11.01 -9.67
CA ASP A 147 -8.36 10.25 -8.49
C ASP A 147 -7.66 10.69 -7.19
N CYS A 148 -6.39 11.11 -7.26
CA CYS A 148 -5.70 11.66 -6.09
C CYS A 148 -6.28 13.02 -5.68
N GLN A 149 -6.76 13.82 -6.64
CA GLN A 149 -7.41 15.11 -6.39
C GLN A 149 -8.81 14.90 -5.80
N ASP A 150 -9.53 13.89 -6.28
CA ASP A 150 -10.83 13.47 -5.74
C ASP A 150 -10.68 12.94 -4.32
N ASN A 151 -9.69 12.08 -4.06
CA ASN A 151 -9.35 11.61 -2.72
C ASN A 151 -9.03 12.76 -1.77
N LYS A 152 -8.23 13.75 -2.21
CA LYS A 152 -7.97 14.96 -1.41
C LYS A 152 -9.25 15.74 -1.12
N SER A 153 -10.11 15.92 -2.12
CA SER A 153 -11.36 16.66 -1.95
C SER A 153 -12.32 15.95 -1.00
N ALA A 154 -12.33 14.61 -1.00
CA ALA A 154 -13.15 13.80 -0.12
C ALA A 154 -12.60 13.70 1.30
N TRP A 155 -11.29 13.66 1.48
CA TRP A 155 -10.64 13.33 2.74
C TRP A 155 -9.70 14.44 3.20
N TRP A 156 -10.26 15.63 3.44
CA TRP A 156 -9.56 16.80 3.97
C TRP A 156 -10.43 17.58 4.99
N PRO A 157 -10.72 17.01 6.18
CA PRO A 157 -10.37 15.67 6.65
C PRO A 157 -11.45 14.60 6.40
N LEU A 158 -11.03 13.34 6.45
CA LEU A 158 -11.87 12.21 6.84
C LEU A 158 -11.88 12.12 8.37
N SER A 159 -13.03 12.35 8.99
CA SER A 159 -13.19 12.28 10.45
C SER A 159 -13.67 10.90 10.90
N VAL A 160 -12.87 10.23 11.72
CA VAL A 160 -13.18 8.96 12.38
C VAL A 160 -13.28 9.21 13.88
N ARG A 161 -14.31 8.70 14.55
CA ARG A 161 -14.55 8.89 16.00
C ARG A 161 -14.81 7.53 16.66
N ILE A 162 -14.42 7.39 17.93
CA ILE A 162 -14.54 6.16 18.73
C ILE A 162 -15.39 6.35 19.99
#